data_AF-A0A2P6W122-F1
#
_entry.id   AF-A0A2P6W122-F1
#
_cell.length_a   1.000
_cell.length_b   1.000
_cell.length_c   1.000
_cell.angle_alpha   90.00
_cell.angle_beta   90.00
_cell.angle_gamma   90.00
#
_symmetry.space_group_name_H-M   'P 1'
#
loop_
_entity.id
_entity.type
_entity.pdbx_description
1 polymer ?
#
loop_
_entity_poly.entity_id
_entity_poly.type
_entity_poly.pdbx_seq_one_letter_code
_entity_poly.pdbx_strand_id
1 'polypeptide(L)'
;MRKGITPVIAVVLLLLITVGAVASAWGLYQNIISDQSQVDQLNSRQQAQQTDINIESAYENSTSNTITLTYRNVGERTVDLPNETAMRYQPGNEQEPLQRDTLFRINQEWNSSKADGCLKGTDQAEPFNPGAERTCDTGVNFPNATQEIRVVIDYQQIDSEDYSYMCNPQTGSTNTC
;
A
#
# COMPACT_ATOMS: atom_id res chain seq x y z
N MET A 1 -61.14 -54.75 7.71
CA MET A 1 -59.95 -54.83 6.83
C MET A 1 -59.38 -53.44 6.64
N ARG A 2 -58.26 -53.09 7.29
CA ARG A 2 -57.52 -51.85 7.03
C ARG A 2 -56.17 -52.24 6.41
N LYS A 3 -56.03 -52.08 5.09
CA LYS A 3 -54.77 -52.31 4.37
C LYS A 3 -53.87 -51.09 4.58
N GLY A 4 -52.64 -51.35 5.05
CA GLY A 4 -51.60 -50.34 5.25
C GLY A 4 -51.07 -49.85 3.90
N ILE A 5 -51.24 -48.56 3.64
CA ILE A 5 -50.59 -47.82 2.53
C ILE A 5 -49.57 -46.80 3.11
N THR A 6 -49.34 -46.83 4.43
CA THR A 6 -48.47 -45.92 5.16
C THR A 6 -46.94 -46.13 5.06
N PRO A 7 -46.36 -47.23 4.52
CA PRO A 7 -44.90 -47.34 4.44
C PRO A 7 -44.29 -46.48 3.32
N VAL A 8 -44.95 -46.41 2.16
CA VAL A 8 -44.38 -45.79 0.96
C VAL A 8 -44.31 -44.27 1.11
N ILE A 9 -45.34 -43.67 1.71
CA ILE A 9 -45.39 -42.22 1.95
C ILE A 9 -44.27 -41.77 2.91
N ALA A 10 -43.96 -42.58 3.93
CA ALA A 10 -42.91 -42.28 4.90
C ALA A 10 -41.51 -42.28 4.25
N VAL A 11 -41.24 -43.21 3.34
CA VAL A 11 -39.95 -43.29 2.62
C VAL A 11 -39.77 -42.10 1.66
N VAL A 12 -40.83 -41.71 0.95
CA VAL A 12 -40.78 -40.55 0.05
C VAL A 12 -40.58 -39.24 0.83
N LEU A 13 -41.24 -39.08 1.97
CA LEU A 13 -41.03 -37.93 2.86
C LEU A 13 -39.59 -37.88 3.39
N LEU A 14 -39.02 -39.03 3.77
CA LEU A 14 -37.64 -39.11 4.24
C LEU A 14 -36.64 -38.71 3.15
N LEU A 15 -36.83 -39.19 1.91
CA LEU A 15 -35.98 -38.83 0.78
C LEU A 15 -36.05 -37.33 0.47
N LEU A 16 -37.23 -36.73 0.48
CA LEU A 16 -37.39 -35.28 0.22
C LEU A 16 -36.70 -34.40 1.28
N ILE A 17 -36.73 -34.81 2.56
CA ILE A 17 -36.04 -34.09 3.64
C ILE A 17 -34.51 -34.19 3.46
N THR A 18 -33.99 -35.38 3.10
CA THR A 18 -32.54 -35.55 2.89
C THR A 18 -32.01 -34.73 1.71
N VAL A 19 -32.76 -34.64 0.59
CA VAL A 19 -32.35 -33.83 -0.57
C VAL A 19 -32.44 -32.33 -0.27
N GLY A 20 -33.45 -31.89 0.50
CA GLY A 20 -33.55 -30.49 0.96
C GLY A 20 -32.39 -30.07 1.88
N ALA A 21 -31.95 -30.95 2.78
CA ALA A 21 -30.83 -30.69 3.67
C ALA A 21 -29.50 -30.52 2.91
N VAL A 22 -29.23 -31.38 1.92
CA VAL A 22 -27.98 -31.31 1.13
C VAL A 22 -27.93 -30.03 0.27
N ALA A 23 -29.06 -29.61 -0.31
CA ALA A 23 -29.13 -28.37 -1.09
C ALA A 23 -28.88 -27.10 -0.23
N SER A 24 -29.41 -27.08 1.00
CA SER A 24 -29.21 -25.96 1.93
C SER A 24 -27.78 -25.85 2.46
N ALA A 25 -27.07 -26.97 2.61
CA ALA A 25 -25.66 -26.97 3.01
C ALA A 25 -24.75 -26.40 1.93
N TRP A 26 -25.06 -26.62 0.64
CA TRP A 26 -24.27 -26.11 -0.49
C TRP A 26 -24.45 -24.59 -0.69
N GLY A 27 -25.65 -24.06 -0.49
CA GLY A 27 -25.91 -22.62 -0.55
C GLY A 27 -25.24 -21.81 0.58
N LEU A 28 -25.14 -22.38 1.79
CA LEU A 28 -24.41 -21.77 2.90
C LEU A 28 -22.89 -21.80 2.68
N TYR A 29 -22.36 -22.87 2.08
CA TYR A 29 -20.93 -22.98 1.76
C TYR A 29 -20.45 -21.91 0.76
N GLN A 30 -21.28 -21.56 -0.24
CA GLN A 30 -20.94 -20.51 -1.21
C GLN A 30 -20.92 -19.12 -0.59
N ASN A 31 -21.82 -18.83 0.37
CA ASN A 31 -21.85 -17.54 1.07
C ASN A 31 -20.68 -17.36 2.05
N ILE A 32 -20.22 -18.44 2.69
CA ILE A 32 -19.06 -18.41 3.59
C ILE A 32 -17.74 -18.25 2.80
N ILE A 33 -17.65 -18.82 1.60
CA ILE A 33 -16.49 -18.63 0.72
C ILE A 33 -16.43 -17.20 0.15
N SER A 34 -17.58 -16.55 -0.09
CA SER A 34 -17.59 -15.13 -0.47
C SER A 34 -17.18 -14.16 0.65
N ASP A 35 -17.25 -14.57 1.92
CA ASP A 35 -16.84 -13.74 3.07
C ASP A 35 -15.32 -13.68 3.29
N GLN A 36 -14.53 -14.64 2.77
CA GLN A 36 -13.07 -14.56 2.85
C GLN A 36 -12.53 -13.28 2.20
N SER A 37 -13.11 -12.88 1.07
CA SER A 37 -12.72 -11.64 0.38
C SER A 37 -12.97 -10.38 1.21
N GLN A 38 -14.00 -10.36 2.06
CA GLN A 38 -14.31 -9.24 2.95
C GLN A 38 -13.38 -9.21 4.17
N VAL A 39 -13.06 -10.38 4.72
CA VAL A 39 -12.10 -10.50 5.84
C VAL A 39 -10.70 -10.08 5.41
N ASP A 40 -10.27 -10.48 4.21
CA ASP A 40 -8.96 -10.07 3.68
C ASP A 40 -8.91 -8.55 3.44
N GLN A 41 -9.96 -7.95 2.89
CA GLN A 41 -10.04 -6.48 2.74
C GLN A 41 -10.03 -5.73 4.07
N LEU A 42 -10.72 -6.25 5.08
CA LEU A 42 -10.72 -5.67 6.43
C LEU A 42 -9.34 -5.79 7.09
N ASN A 43 -8.70 -6.95 6.98
CA ASN A 43 -7.36 -7.19 7.52
C ASN A 43 -6.33 -6.28 6.85
N SER A 44 -6.37 -6.16 5.53
CA SER A 44 -5.52 -5.20 4.82
C SER A 44 -5.79 -3.79 5.36
N ARG A 45 -7.06 -3.33 5.45
CA ARG A 45 -7.36 -1.97 5.90
C ARG A 45 -6.84 -1.66 7.30
N GLN A 46 -6.96 -2.63 8.21
CA GLN A 46 -6.37 -2.52 9.54
C GLN A 46 -4.85 -2.45 9.50
N GLN A 47 -4.20 -3.25 8.66
CA GLN A 47 -2.74 -3.18 8.47
C GLN A 47 -2.29 -1.82 7.91
N ALA A 48 -3.02 -1.25 6.96
CA ALA A 48 -2.71 0.08 6.45
C ALA A 48 -2.89 1.16 7.53
N GLN A 49 -3.94 1.10 8.36
CA GLN A 49 -4.14 2.03 9.47
C GLN A 49 -3.06 1.93 10.56
N GLN A 50 -2.41 0.78 10.70
CA GLN A 50 -1.29 0.57 11.62
C GLN A 50 0.07 0.94 11.01
N THR A 51 0.08 1.27 9.71
CA THR A 51 1.27 1.74 9.00
C THR A 51 1.23 3.25 9.04
N ASP A 52 2.33 3.88 9.45
CA ASP A 52 2.49 5.32 9.30
C ASP A 52 3.97 5.60 9.05
N ILE A 53 4.27 6.20 7.90
CA ILE A 53 5.63 6.50 7.47
C ILE A 53 5.75 8.01 7.34
N ASN A 54 6.47 8.61 8.28
CA ASN A 54 6.74 10.03 8.27
C ASN A 54 8.02 10.32 7.46
N ILE A 55 7.93 11.25 6.52
CA ILE A 55 9.09 11.80 5.82
C ILE A 55 9.60 12.98 6.64
N GLU A 56 10.82 12.89 7.17
CA GLU A 56 11.38 13.89 8.08
C GLU A 56 12.10 15.02 7.35
N SER A 57 12.79 14.72 6.24
CA SER A 57 13.52 15.73 5.46
C SER A 57 13.84 15.24 4.05
N ALA A 58 14.01 16.19 3.13
CA ALA A 58 14.46 15.92 1.76
C ALA A 58 15.45 17.00 1.28
N TYR A 59 16.74 16.69 1.20
CA TYR A 59 17.76 17.69 0.88
C TYR A 59 18.62 17.29 -0.33
N GLU A 60 19.26 18.28 -0.95
CA GLU A 60 20.17 18.06 -2.07
C GLU A 60 21.47 17.39 -1.60
N ASN A 61 21.85 16.29 -2.25
CA ASN A 61 23.20 15.74 -2.13
C ASN A 61 24.17 16.51 -3.01
N SER A 62 25.08 17.27 -2.40
CA SER A 62 26.07 18.09 -3.11
C SER A 62 27.00 17.32 -4.06
N THR A 63 27.11 16.00 -3.93
CA THR A 63 27.99 15.16 -4.77
C THR A 63 27.27 14.66 -6.02
N SER A 64 26.00 14.29 -5.90
CA SER A 64 25.20 13.68 -6.97
C SER A 64 24.12 14.60 -7.55
N ASN A 65 23.86 15.76 -6.93
CA ASN A 65 22.74 16.65 -7.24
C ASN A 65 21.37 15.92 -7.22
N THR A 66 21.24 14.92 -6.34
CA THR A 66 20.03 14.11 -6.17
C THR A 66 19.39 14.37 -4.82
N ILE A 67 18.11 14.04 -4.69
CA ILE A 67 17.36 14.16 -3.44
C ILE A 67 17.78 13.04 -2.49
N THR A 68 18.30 13.41 -1.32
CA THR A 68 18.47 12.52 -0.17
C THR A 68 17.24 12.64 0.72
N LEU A 69 16.59 11.52 0.98
CA LEU A 69 15.34 11.44 1.76
C LEU A 69 15.60 10.73 3.08
N THR A 70 15.13 11.33 4.18
CA THR A 70 15.07 10.66 5.49
C THR A 70 13.62 10.42 5.87
N TYR A 71 13.29 9.19 6.22
CA TYR A 71 11.94 8.79 6.65
C TYR A 71 11.98 7.85 7.84
N ARG A 72 10.92 7.89 8.66
CA ARG A 72 10.76 7.11 9.89
C ARG A 72 9.44 6.34 9.88
N ASN A 73 9.46 5.09 10.31
CA ASN A 73 8.23 4.38 10.63
C ASN A 73 7.71 4.89 11.98
N VAL A 74 6.61 5.63 11.96
CA VAL A 74 5.93 6.09 13.18
C VAL A 74 4.69 5.25 13.50
N GLY A 75 4.38 4.28 12.63
CA GLY A 75 3.31 3.31 12.82
C GLY A 75 3.65 2.25 13.88
N GLU A 76 2.68 1.36 14.11
CA GLU A 76 2.76 0.32 15.15
C GLU A 76 3.28 -1.01 14.61
N ARG A 77 3.38 -1.16 13.28
CA ARG A 77 3.82 -2.40 12.64
C ARG A 77 5.10 -2.27 11.84
N THR A 78 5.76 -3.39 11.66
CA THR A 78 6.87 -3.55 10.72
C THR A 78 6.35 -3.54 9.27
N VAL A 79 7.04 -2.81 8.40
CA VAL A 79 6.71 -2.66 6.97
C VAL A 79 7.80 -3.27 6.09
N ASP A 80 7.40 -4.07 5.09
CA ASP A 80 8.31 -4.54 4.04
C ASP A 80 8.35 -3.52 2.89
N LEU A 81 9.22 -2.50 3.01
CA LEU A 81 9.28 -1.38 2.06
C LEU A 81 9.37 -1.81 0.58
N PRO A 82 10.27 -2.76 0.18
CA PRO A 82 10.36 -3.20 -1.22
C PRO A 82 9.07 -3.79 -1.79
N ASN A 83 8.26 -4.45 -0.97
CA ASN A 83 7.11 -5.24 -1.42
C ASN A 83 5.76 -4.55 -1.17
N GLU A 84 5.70 -3.67 -0.17
CA GLU A 84 4.45 -3.03 0.25
C GLU A 84 4.37 -1.55 -0.13
N THR A 85 5.50 -0.90 -0.45
CA THR A 85 5.53 0.54 -0.75
C THR A 85 6.05 0.87 -2.13
N ALA A 86 5.67 2.02 -2.67
CA ALA A 86 6.21 2.61 -3.87
C ALA A 86 6.55 4.07 -3.61
N MET A 87 7.76 4.47 -3.98
CA MET A 87 8.11 5.89 -4.04
C MET A 87 7.62 6.44 -5.38
N ARG A 88 6.90 7.56 -5.32
CA ARG A 88 6.40 8.28 -6.48
C ARG A 88 6.71 9.76 -6.35
N TYR A 89 6.71 10.45 -7.48
CA TYR A 89 7.04 11.87 -7.55
C TYR A 89 5.98 12.62 -8.34
N GLN A 90 5.62 13.80 -7.86
CA GLN A 90 4.73 14.72 -8.55
C GLN A 90 5.42 16.08 -8.70
N PRO A 91 5.58 16.59 -9.93
CA PRO A 91 5.98 17.97 -10.13
C PRO A 91 4.81 18.91 -9.80
N GLY A 92 5.07 20.04 -9.16
CA GLY A 92 4.04 21.04 -8.84
C GLY A 92 3.95 21.39 -7.36
N ASN A 93 3.02 22.27 -7.04
CA ASN A 93 2.90 22.89 -5.72
C ASN A 93 1.99 22.10 -4.75
N GLU A 94 2.03 22.48 -3.47
CA GLU A 94 1.25 21.85 -2.40
C GLU A 94 -0.27 21.93 -2.62
N GLN A 95 -0.71 22.94 -3.39
CA GLN A 95 -2.11 23.28 -3.62
C GLN A 95 -2.79 22.39 -4.65
N GLU A 96 -2.02 21.74 -5.54
CA GLU A 96 -2.60 20.76 -6.45
C GLU A 96 -2.93 19.47 -5.67
N PRO A 97 -4.18 18.98 -5.76
CA PRO A 97 -4.53 17.71 -5.16
C PRO A 97 -3.61 16.62 -5.69
N LEU A 98 -3.26 15.65 -4.83
CA LEU A 98 -2.53 14.46 -5.22
C LEU A 98 -3.33 13.75 -6.33
N GLN A 99 -2.90 13.92 -7.57
CA GLN A 99 -3.50 13.24 -8.71
C GLN A 99 -2.73 11.96 -8.91
N ARG A 100 -3.32 10.84 -8.47
CA ARG A 100 -2.72 9.50 -8.58
C ARG A 100 -2.28 9.17 -10.02
N ASP A 101 -3.00 9.70 -11.01
CA ASP A 101 -2.72 9.55 -12.45
C ASP A 101 -1.52 10.37 -12.93
N THR A 102 -1.10 11.39 -12.17
CA THR A 102 0.11 12.19 -12.44
C THR A 102 1.29 11.80 -11.55
N LEU A 103 1.13 10.76 -10.72
CA LEU A 103 2.24 10.22 -9.93
C LEU A 103 3.12 9.37 -10.83
N PHE A 104 4.34 9.82 -11.07
CA PHE A 104 5.31 9.07 -11.85
C PHE A 104 6.18 8.26 -10.90
N ARG A 105 6.49 7.00 -11.26
CA ARG A 105 7.53 6.25 -10.53
C ARG A 105 8.83 7.05 -10.55
N ILE A 106 9.22 7.53 -11.73
CA ILE A 106 10.30 8.50 -11.95
C ILE A 106 10.01 9.19 -13.30
N ASN A 107 9.92 10.53 -13.35
CA ASN A 107 9.89 11.24 -14.64
C ASN A 107 11.28 11.15 -15.30
N GLN A 108 11.37 10.88 -16.59
CA GLN A 108 12.62 10.74 -17.33
C GLN A 108 13.52 11.99 -17.22
N GLU A 109 12.92 13.17 -17.10
CA GLU A 109 13.64 14.44 -16.89
C GLU A 109 14.32 14.54 -15.51
N TRP A 110 13.84 13.76 -14.53
CA TRP A 110 14.30 13.79 -13.14
C TRP A 110 15.09 12.52 -12.77
N ASN A 111 15.26 11.60 -13.72
CA ASN A 111 15.95 10.33 -13.48
C ASN A 111 17.48 10.51 -13.60
N SER A 112 18.22 10.32 -12.50
CA SER A 112 19.69 10.39 -12.51
C SER A 112 20.37 9.09 -12.99
N SER A 113 19.64 8.16 -13.62
CA SER A 113 20.05 6.80 -14.02
C SER A 113 20.31 5.80 -12.88
N LYS A 114 20.09 6.18 -11.61
CA LYS A 114 20.22 5.32 -10.41
C LYS A 114 18.94 5.18 -9.57
N ALA A 115 17.78 5.54 -10.11
CA ALA A 115 16.58 5.84 -9.34
C ALA A 115 15.82 4.65 -8.70
N ASP A 116 16.49 3.53 -8.40
CA ASP A 116 15.84 2.31 -7.89
C ASP A 116 16.24 1.89 -6.46
N GLY A 117 17.03 2.69 -5.74
CA GLY A 117 17.71 2.23 -4.52
C GLY A 117 17.04 2.54 -3.18
N CYS A 118 16.20 3.57 -3.07
CA CYS A 118 15.88 4.16 -1.76
C CYS A 118 15.04 3.22 -0.86
N LEU A 119 13.98 2.64 -1.42
CA LEU A 119 13.10 1.71 -0.68
C LEU A 119 13.58 0.25 -0.76
N LYS A 120 14.49 -0.07 -1.69
CA LYS A 120 14.93 -1.44 -1.95
C LYS A 120 16.13 -1.88 -1.09
N GLY A 121 16.88 -0.93 -0.51
CA GLY A 121 18.09 -1.22 0.26
C GLY A 121 19.23 -1.77 -0.61
N THR A 122 20.48 -1.59 -0.18
CA THR A 122 21.65 -2.10 -0.92
C THR A 122 21.92 -3.57 -0.66
N ASP A 123 21.48 -4.11 0.49
CA ASP A 123 21.69 -5.50 0.86
C ASP A 123 20.55 -5.98 1.76
N GLN A 124 19.69 -6.85 1.22
CA GLN A 124 18.56 -7.50 1.90
C GLN A 124 17.40 -6.55 2.25
N ALA A 125 16.17 -6.99 1.97
CA ALA A 125 14.93 -6.34 2.37
C ALA A 125 14.82 -6.35 3.90
N GLU A 126 15.53 -5.45 4.57
CA GLU A 126 15.46 -5.37 6.01
C GLU A 126 14.09 -4.81 6.40
N PRO A 127 13.36 -5.50 7.29
CA PRO A 127 12.07 -5.04 7.79
C PRO A 127 12.17 -3.64 8.39
N PHE A 128 11.28 -2.74 8.00
CA PHE A 128 11.23 -1.38 8.52
C PHE A 128 10.38 -1.35 9.79
N ASN A 129 11.03 -1.58 10.93
CA ASN A 129 10.37 -1.70 12.23
C ASN A 129 9.83 -0.34 12.75
N PRO A 130 8.81 -0.35 13.62
CA PRO A 130 8.34 0.85 14.33
C PRO A 130 9.49 1.61 15.00
N GLY A 131 9.53 2.92 14.79
CA GLY A 131 10.57 3.83 15.28
C GLY A 131 11.87 3.84 14.48
N ALA A 132 12.06 2.91 13.53
CA ALA A 132 13.24 2.88 12.69
C ALA A 132 13.28 4.08 11.73
N GLU A 133 14.48 4.62 11.53
CA GLU A 133 14.76 5.74 10.63
C GLU A 133 15.70 5.25 9.52
N ARG A 134 15.47 5.72 8.29
CA ARG A 134 16.33 5.45 7.14
C ARG A 134 16.56 6.71 6.34
N THR A 135 17.81 6.89 5.94
CA THR A 135 18.23 7.93 4.99
C THR A 135 18.76 7.25 3.74
N CYS A 136 18.27 7.65 2.57
CA CYS A 136 18.76 7.12 1.30
C CYS A 136 18.74 8.17 0.19
N ASP A 137 19.64 7.97 -0.78
CA ASP A 137 19.63 8.72 -2.03
C ASP A 137 18.55 8.14 -2.94
N THR A 138 17.59 8.98 -3.31
CA THR A 138 16.48 8.61 -4.19
C THR A 138 16.92 8.36 -5.63
N GLY A 139 18.09 8.90 -6.02
CA GLY A 139 18.52 8.93 -7.42
C GLY A 139 17.64 9.82 -8.30
N VAL A 140 16.82 10.69 -7.71
CA VAL A 140 16.04 11.69 -8.42
C VAL A 140 16.75 13.03 -8.35
N ASN A 141 16.89 13.71 -9.49
CA ASN A 141 17.55 15.02 -9.55
C ASN A 141 16.82 16.03 -8.64
N PHE A 142 17.58 16.82 -7.91
CA PHE A 142 17.02 17.87 -7.06
C PHE A 142 16.37 18.97 -7.94
N PRO A 143 15.18 19.50 -7.58
CA PRO A 143 14.53 20.56 -8.33
C PRO A 143 15.38 21.84 -8.35
N ASN A 144 15.32 22.58 -9.46
CA ASN A 144 15.91 23.93 -9.49
C ASN A 144 15.10 24.91 -8.63
N ALA A 145 15.65 26.09 -8.34
CA ALA A 145 15.00 27.14 -7.52
C ALA A 145 13.63 27.63 -8.00
N THR A 146 13.20 27.25 -9.21
CA THR A 146 11.88 27.58 -9.79
C THR A 146 10.95 26.37 -9.89
N GLN A 147 11.36 25.21 -9.38
CA GLN A 147 10.64 23.94 -9.49
C GLN A 147 10.33 23.42 -8.09
N GLU A 148 9.16 22.80 -7.96
CA GLU A 148 8.73 22.13 -6.74
C GLU A 148 8.46 20.65 -7.09
N ILE A 149 8.84 19.77 -6.18
CA ILE A 149 8.58 18.33 -6.30
C ILE A 149 8.00 17.83 -5.00
N ARG A 150 6.95 17.04 -5.12
CA ARG A 150 6.39 16.27 -4.03
C ARG A 150 6.88 14.85 -4.11
N VAL A 151 7.48 14.36 -3.03
CA VAL A 151 7.86 12.95 -2.86
C VAL A 151 6.73 12.26 -2.12
N VAL A 152 6.23 11.16 -2.67
CA VAL A 152 5.11 10.39 -2.12
C VAL A 152 5.57 8.95 -1.87
N ILE A 153 5.36 8.45 -0.66
CA ILE A 153 5.49 7.03 -0.34
C ILE A 153 4.07 6.46 -0.31
N ASP A 154 3.73 5.72 -1.37
CA ASP A 154 2.42 5.10 -1.60
C ASP A 154 2.44 3.65 -1.09
N TYR A 155 1.40 3.25 -0.36
CA TYR A 155 1.25 1.90 0.17
C TYR A 155 0.42 1.04 -0.79
N GLN A 156 1.07 0.11 -1.49
CA GLN A 156 0.51 -0.54 -2.69
C GLN A 156 -0.68 -1.47 -2.42
N GLN A 157 -0.87 -1.94 -1.19
CA GLN A 157 -1.87 -2.98 -0.92
C GLN A 157 -3.31 -2.45 -0.81
N ILE A 158 -3.52 -1.13 -0.66
CA ILE A 158 -4.85 -0.52 -0.45
C ILE A 158 -4.87 0.88 -1.04
N ASP A 159 -6.04 1.37 -1.45
CA ASP A 159 -6.32 2.82 -1.53
C ASP A 159 -6.27 3.45 -0.10
N SER A 160 -5.13 3.36 0.58
CA SER A 160 -4.88 4.03 1.85
C SER A 160 -4.25 5.39 1.64
N GLU A 161 -4.14 6.15 2.73
CA GLU A 161 -3.57 7.49 2.76
C GLU A 161 -2.14 7.50 2.18
N ASP A 162 -1.89 8.47 1.30
CA ASP A 162 -0.59 8.69 0.66
C ASP A 162 0.27 9.56 1.59
N TYR A 163 1.51 9.14 1.89
CA TYR A 163 2.45 9.93 2.69
C TYR A 163 3.25 10.84 1.78
N SER A 164 3.02 12.16 1.82
CA SER A 164 3.65 13.10 0.91
C SER A 164 4.44 14.19 1.60
N TYR A 165 5.61 14.52 1.05
CA TYR A 165 6.46 15.62 1.48
C TYR A 165 6.74 16.55 0.30
N MET A 166 6.46 17.84 0.45
CA MET A 166 6.75 18.84 -0.57
C MET A 166 8.15 19.41 -0.39
N CYS A 167 8.94 19.31 -1.44
CA CYS A 167 10.25 19.91 -1.50
C CYS A 167 10.15 21.31 -2.12
N ASN A 168 10.27 22.35 -1.29
CA ASN A 168 10.42 23.75 -1.71
C ASN A 168 11.85 24.23 -1.41
N PRO A 169 12.73 24.32 -2.42
CA PRO A 169 14.15 24.60 -2.20
C PRO A 169 14.35 25.99 -1.60
N GLN A 170 14.82 26.06 -0.35
CA GLN A 170 15.24 27.32 0.27
C GLN A 170 16.65 27.70 -0.19
N THR A 171 16.86 28.97 -0.54
CA THR A 171 18.17 29.52 -0.93
C THR A 171 19.10 29.64 0.29
N GLY A 172 19.64 28.53 0.77
CA GLY A 172 20.62 28.42 1.84
C GLY A 172 21.91 27.73 1.38
N SER A 173 22.95 27.72 2.21
CA SER A 173 24.25 27.07 1.89
C SER A 173 24.16 25.54 1.72
N THR A 174 23.06 24.96 2.17
CA THR A 174 22.57 23.61 1.87
C THR A 174 21.16 23.79 1.36
N ASN A 175 20.88 23.42 0.12
CA ASN A 175 19.53 23.45 -0.44
C ASN A 175 18.71 22.36 0.25
N THR A 176 18.07 22.74 1.35
CA THR A 176 17.15 21.90 2.10
C THR A 176 15.74 22.21 1.64
N CYS A 177 15.00 21.15 1.40
CA CYS A 177 13.61 21.09 1.78
C CYS A 177 13.59 20.42 3.17
#